data_AF-A0A9Q1DDG1-F1
#
_entry.id   AF-A0A9Q1DDG1-F1
#
_cell.length_a   1.000
_cell.length_b   1.000
_cell.length_c   1.000
_cell.angle_alpha   90.00
_cell.angle_beta   90.00
_cell.angle_gamma   90.00
#
_symmetry.space_group_name_H-M   'P 1'
#
loop_
_entity.id
_entity.type
_entity.pdbx_description
1 polymer ?
#
loop_
_entity_poly.entity_id
_entity_poly.type
_entity_poly.pdbx_seq_one_letter_code
_entity_poly.pdbx_strand_id
1 'polypeptide(L)' 'MFPQANIAISTLLPHSDCPAGLINNIKQSISSNCATMPSVTIIPHPALSHDHLYDQVHLNQEGVRLFARDLREAA' A
#
# COMPACT_ATOMS: atom_id res chain seq x y z
N MET A 1 4.19 22.74 -10.24
CA MET A 1 3.24 21.68 -10.63
C MET A 1 4.00 20.67 -11.47
N PHE A 2 3.78 19.36 -11.27
CA PHE A 2 4.47 18.29 -12.01
C PHE A 2 3.49 17.54 -12.92
N PRO A 3 3.01 18.14 -14.02
CA PRO A 3 1.94 17.57 -14.86
C PRO A 3 2.34 16.27 -15.59
N GLN A 4 3.64 15.97 -15.65
CA GLN A 4 4.17 14.76 -16.29
C GLN A 4 4.59 13.68 -15.28
N ALA A 5 4.41 13.91 -13.98
CA ALA A 5 4.76 12.90 -12.98
C ALA A 5 3.73 11.77 -12.97
N ASN A 6 4.24 10.54 -12.97
CA ASN A 6 3.46 9.36 -12.61
C ASN A 6 3.43 9.24 -11.07
N ILE A 7 2.25 8.95 -10.53
CA ILE A 7 2.01 8.85 -9.09
C ILE A 7 1.78 7.39 -8.76
N ALA A 8 2.67 6.81 -7.97
CA ALA A 8 2.46 5.50 -7.36
C ALA A 8 1.84 5.67 -5.97
N ILE A 9 0.75 4.97 -5.69
CA ILE A 9 0.10 4.95 -4.38
C ILE A 9 0.11 3.53 -3.85
N SER A 10 0.94 3.27 -2.86
CA SER A 10 0.84 2.04 -2.07
C SER A 10 -0.48 2.01 -1.30
N THR A 11 -1.21 0.91 -1.43
CA THR A 11 -2.38 0.68 -0.57
C THR A 11 -1.97 0.63 0.90
N LEU A 12 -2.88 0.98 1.81
CA LEU A 12 -2.60 0.93 3.25
C LEU A 12 -2.06 -0.45 3.67
N LEU A 13 -1.06 -0.45 4.55
CA LEU A 13 -0.50 -1.70 5.05
C LEU A 13 -1.38 -2.26 6.19
N PRO A 14 -1.26 -3.56 6.50
CA PRO A 14 -1.82 -4.10 7.74
C PRO A 14 -1.24 -3.36 8.94
N HIS A 15 -2.09 -3.00 9.89
CA HIS A 15 -1.68 -2.56 11.22
C HIS A 15 -2.59 -3.21 12.27
N SER A 16 -2.13 -3.40 13.50
CA SER A 16 -2.90 -4.11 14.53
C SER A 16 -3.66 -3.18 15.47
N ASP A 17 -3.43 -1.87 15.44
CA ASP A 17 -4.12 -0.84 16.24
C ASP A 17 -5.46 -0.36 15.62
N CYS A 18 -5.83 -0.95 14.49
CA CYS A 18 -6.95 -0.69 13.59
C CYS A 18 -7.98 -1.80 13.42
N PRO A 19 -9.29 -1.54 13.37
CA PRO A 19 -10.19 -2.49 12.76
C PRO A 19 -9.81 -2.77 11.29
N ALA A 20 -9.57 -4.04 10.96
CA ALA A 20 -9.26 -4.46 9.59
C ALA A 20 -10.32 -4.00 8.57
N GLY A 21 -11.58 -3.89 9.00
CA GLY A 21 -12.67 -3.35 8.18
C GLY A 21 -12.42 -1.90 7.74
N LEU A 22 -11.86 -1.05 8.61
CA LEU A 22 -11.54 0.33 8.25
C LEU A 22 -10.41 0.40 7.22
N ILE A 23 -9.34 -0.38 7.42
CA ILE A 23 -8.23 -0.48 6.47
C ILE A 23 -8.75 -0.94 5.09
N ASN A 24 -9.60 -1.97 5.06
CA ASN A 24 -10.16 -2.50 3.82
C ASN A 24 -11.07 -1.49 3.11
N ASN A 25 -11.91 -0.77 3.85
CA ASN A 25 -12.75 0.28 3.29
C ASN A 25 -11.90 1.38 2.64
N ILE A 26 -10.82 1.82 3.31
CA ILE A 26 -9.92 2.83 2.76
C ILE A 26 -9.21 2.31 1.51
N LYS A 27 -8.71 1.06 1.52
CA LYS A 27 -8.11 0.43 0.34
C LYS A 27 -9.07 0.46 -0.85
N GLN A 28 -10.32 0.05 -0.64
CA GLN A 28 -11.35 0.05 -1.69
C GLN A 28 -11.67 1.47 -2.18
N SER A 29 -11.77 2.45 -1.28
CA SER A 29 -11.97 3.85 -1.65
C SER A 29 -10.82 4.41 -2.49
N ILE A 30 -9.57 4.12 -2.13
CA ILE A 30 -8.39 4.53 -2.92
C ILE A 30 -8.46 3.90 -4.31
N SER A 31 -8.66 2.58 -4.39
CA SER A 31 -8.73 1.88 -5.68
C SER A 31 -9.86 2.41 -6.56
N SER A 32 -11.05 2.65 -6.00
CA SER A 32 -12.20 3.15 -6.74
C SER A 32 -11.99 4.58 -7.25
N ASN A 33 -11.54 5.50 -6.38
CA ASN A 33 -11.36 6.90 -6.72
C ASN A 33 -10.20 7.14 -7.69
N CYS A 34 -9.16 6.31 -7.63
CA CYS A 34 -7.99 6.43 -8.50
C CYS A 34 -8.09 5.61 -9.79
N ALA A 35 -9.08 4.71 -9.94
CA ALA A 35 -9.23 3.85 -11.12
C ALA A 35 -9.32 4.63 -12.45
N THR A 36 -9.81 5.87 -12.42
CA THR A 36 -9.99 6.71 -13.61
C THR A 36 -8.85 7.70 -13.84
N MET A 37 -7.82 7.71 -12.98
CA MET A 37 -6.70 8.64 -13.06
C MET A 37 -5.54 8.02 -13.86
N PRO A 38 -5.27 8.48 -15.11
CA PRO A 38 -4.33 7.79 -16.01
C PRO A 38 -2.86 7.88 -15.60
N SER A 39 -2.48 8.85 -14.77
CA SER A 39 -1.12 9.00 -14.24
C SER A 39 -0.95 8.36 -12.86
N VAL A 40 -1.96 7.63 -12.36
CA VAL A 40 -1.93 7.02 -11.02
C VAL A 40 -1.86 5.51 -11.13
N THR A 41 -0.91 4.90 -10.44
CA THR A 41 -0.78 3.46 -10.29
C THR A 41 -1.00 3.09 -8.82
N ILE A 42 -1.96 2.21 -8.56
CA ILE A 42 -2.21 1.68 -7.22
C ILE A 42 -1.39 0.40 -7.03
N ILE A 43 -0.60 0.34 -5.96
CA ILE A 43 0.30 -0.78 -5.67
C ILE A 43 -0.24 -1.56 -4.46
N PRO A 44 -0.81 -2.76 -4.69
CA PRO A 44 -1.22 -3.65 -3.62
C PRO A 44 -0.01 -4.38 -3.01
N HIS A 45 -0.11 -4.74 -1.73
CA HIS A 45 0.92 -5.49 -1.02
C HIS A 45 0.36 -6.78 -0.38
N PRO A 46 -0.01 -7.79 -1.20
CA PRO A 46 -0.76 -8.96 -0.72
C PRO A 46 0.07 -9.89 0.17
N ALA A 47 1.40 -9.85 0.08
CA ALA A 47 2.29 -10.68 0.90
C ALA A 47 2.55 -10.09 2.29
N LEU A 48 2.22 -8.81 2.52
CA LEU A 48 2.39 -8.18 3.82
C LEU A 48 1.24 -8.56 4.76
N SER A 49 1.60 -8.96 5.97
CA SER A 49 0.71 -9.38 7.05
C SER A 49 1.17 -8.79 8.37
N HIS A 50 0.38 -8.97 9.44
CA HIS A 50 0.75 -8.56 10.79
C HIS A 50 2.04 -9.22 11.32
N ASP A 51 2.44 -10.39 10.80
CA ASP A 51 3.71 -11.05 11.16
C ASP A 51 4.94 -10.26 10.70
N HIS A 52 4.74 -9.32 9.78
CA HIS A 52 5.78 -8.45 9.25
C HIS A 52 5.92 -7.14 10.03
N LEU A 53 5.25 -6.99 11.18
CA LEU A 53 5.30 -5.80 12.03
C LEU A 53 6.17 -6.05 13.27
N TYR A 54 7.01 -5.10 13.66
CA TYR A 54 7.82 -5.23 14.89
C TYR A 54 7.19 -4.58 16.13
N ASP A 55 6.30 -3.60 15.93
CA ASP A 55 5.59 -2.89 17.01
C ASP A 55 4.11 -2.70 16.70
N GLN A 56 3.53 -3.63 15.93
CA GLN A 56 2.13 -3.63 15.50
C GLN A 56 1.75 -2.55 14.48
N VAL A 57 2.68 -1.68 14.10
CA VAL A 57 2.44 -0.61 13.10
C VAL A 57 3.52 -0.58 12.03
N HIS A 58 4.79 -0.66 12.43
CA HIS A 58 5.93 -0.52 11.53
C HIS A 58 6.44 -1.86 11.01
N LEU A 59 6.80 -1.90 9.73
CA LEU A 59 7.37 -3.07 9.08
C LEU A 59 8.73 -3.45 9.69
N ASN A 60 8.91 -4.74 9.97
CA ASN A 60 10.21 -5.33 10.24
C ASN A 60 11.03 -5.49 8.95
N GLN A 61 12.26 -5.99 9.07
CA GLN A 61 13.19 -6.09 7.94
C GLN A 61 12.64 -6.92 6.78
N GLU A 62 11.96 -8.04 7.05
CA GLU A 62 11.35 -8.85 5.99
C GLU A 62 10.16 -8.14 5.36
N GLY A 63 9.34 -7.47 6.18
CA GLY A 63 8.26 -6.60 5.69
C GLY A 63 8.75 -5.52 4.75
N VAL A 64 9.85 -4.83 5.09
CA VAL A 64 10.47 -3.82 4.21
C VAL A 64 10.95 -4.46 2.90
N ARG A 65 11.52 -5.67 2.95
CA ARG A 65 11.97 -6.38 1.74
C ARG A 65 10.81 -6.70 0.80
N LEU A 66 9.71 -7.21 1.33
CA LEU A 66 8.50 -7.51 0.56
C LEU A 66 7.87 -6.24 -0.02
N PHE A 67 7.77 -5.18 0.78
CA PHE A 67 7.28 -3.88 0.35
C PHE A 67 8.10 -3.32 -0.84
N ALA A 68 9.43 -3.34 -0.72
CA ALA A 68 10.34 -2.86 -1.76
C ALA A 68 10.27 -3.71 -3.04
N ARG A 69 10.08 -5.03 -2.92
CA ARG A 69 9.85 -5.92 -4.08
C ARG A 69 8.62 -5.47 -4.85
N ASP A 70 7.49 -5.30 -4.17
CA ASP A 70 6.22 -4.94 -4.81
C ASP A 70 6.30 -3.55 -5.49
N LEU A 71 7.00 -2.59 -4.87
CA LEU A 71 7.27 -1.29 -5.49
C LEU A 71 8.11 -1.40 -6.77
N ARG A 72 9.15 -2.24 -6.75
CA ARG A 72 10.01 -2.47 -7.91
C ARG A 72 9.27 -3.16 -9.05
N GLU A 73 8.34 -4.06 -8.74
CA GLU A 73 7.56 -4.79 -9.75
C GLU A 73 6.47 -3.91 -10.40
N ALA A 74 6.02 -2.88 -9.69
CA ALA A 74 5.02 -1.93 -10.19
C ALA A 74 5.61 -0.73 -10.95
N ALA A 75 6.94 -0.54 -10.90
CA ALA A 75 7.68 0.52 -11.59
C ALA A 75 8.20 0.06 -12.96
#